data_AF-A0A523IW52-F1
#
_entry.id   AF-A0A523IW52-F1
#
_cell.length_a   1.000
_cell.length_b   1.000
_cell.length_c   1.000
_cell.angle_alpha   90.00
_cell.angle_beta   90.00
_cell.angle_gamma   90.00
#
_symmetry.space_group_name_H-M   'P 1'
#
loop_
_entity.id
_entity.type
_entity.pdbx_description
1 polymer ?
#
loop_
_entity_poly.entity_id
_entity_poly.type
_entity_poly.pdbx_seq_one_letter_code
_entity_poly.pdbx_strand_id
1 'polypeptide(L)'
;MSEKSILSYSNKGSLNCDLQDAQKKLIKYREKINLLYFECGWSKNRIARKLGMSKHTVIRWTQSPVQDFTCDNRGWPKGKRRKW
;
A
#
# COMPACT_ATOMS: atom_id res chain seq x y z
N MET A 1 -50.51 -14.26 15.00
CA MET A 1 -49.28 -13.98 15.77
C MET A 1 -48.23 -13.47 14.81
N SER A 2 -47.63 -12.32 15.14
CA SER A 2 -46.88 -11.38 14.29
C SER A 2 -45.51 -11.88 13.82
N GLU A 3 -45.07 -11.36 12.66
CA GLU A 3 -43.73 -11.44 12.06
C GLU A 3 -42.58 -10.92 12.96
N LYS A 4 -41.35 -11.42 12.68
CA LYS A 4 -39.98 -10.83 12.78
C LYS A 4 -38.94 -11.98 12.74
N SER A 5 -37.70 -11.92 12.27
CA SER A 5 -36.89 -11.12 11.35
C SER A 5 -35.46 -11.73 11.36
N ILE A 6 -34.87 -11.98 10.20
CA ILE A 6 -33.44 -11.90 9.76
C ILE A 6 -32.28 -11.88 10.81
N LEU A 7 -31.16 -12.54 10.41
CA LEU A 7 -29.71 -12.32 10.68
C LEU A 7 -29.03 -13.47 11.46
N SER A 8 -28.33 -14.39 10.77
CA SER A 8 -26.94 -14.31 10.27
C SER A 8 -25.89 -14.15 11.37
N TYR A 9 -25.01 -15.14 11.53
CA TYR A 9 -23.65 -14.85 12.01
C TYR A 9 -22.63 -15.64 11.21
N SER A 10 -21.91 -14.89 10.37
CA SER A 10 -20.86 -15.35 9.48
C SER A 10 -19.64 -15.82 10.27
N ASN A 11 -19.24 -17.06 10.04
CA ASN A 11 -17.92 -17.56 10.39
C ASN A 11 -16.89 -16.90 9.44
N LYS A 12 -16.24 -15.81 9.88
CA LYS A 12 -15.13 -15.16 9.16
C LYS A 12 -14.04 -14.74 10.13
N GLY A 13 -13.48 -15.71 10.83
CA GLY A 13 -12.19 -15.55 11.52
C GLY A 13 -11.03 -15.84 10.56
N SER A 14 -9.99 -14.99 10.62
CA SER A 14 -8.60 -15.33 10.28
C SER A 14 -8.09 -15.21 8.84
N LEU A 15 -8.25 -14.05 8.16
CA LEU A 15 -7.44 -13.69 6.97
C LEU A 15 -7.09 -12.18 6.85
N ASN A 16 -7.20 -11.38 7.92
CA ASN A 16 -7.12 -9.90 7.82
C ASN A 16 -5.85 -9.22 8.38
N CYS A 17 -4.99 -9.90 9.13
CA CYS A 17 -3.88 -9.24 9.83
C CYS A 17 -2.69 -8.91 8.90
N ASP A 18 -2.36 -9.78 7.95
CA ASP A 18 -1.07 -9.71 7.25
C ASP A 18 -1.01 -8.65 6.14
N LEU A 19 -2.16 -8.26 5.58
CA LEU A 19 -2.24 -7.26 4.50
C LEU A 19 -2.10 -5.82 4.99
N GLN A 20 -2.59 -5.51 6.20
CA GLN A 20 -2.46 -4.16 6.78
C GLN A 20 -1.00 -3.84 7.12
N ASP A 21 -0.24 -4.81 7.62
CA ASP A 21 1.17 -4.58 7.96
C ASP A 21 2.06 -4.47 6.72
N ALA A 22 1.75 -5.20 5.64
CA ALA A 22 2.43 -5.05 4.36
C ALA A 22 2.17 -3.66 3.70
N GLN A 23 0.95 -3.13 3.80
CA GLN A 23 0.61 -1.79 3.31
C GLN A 23 1.40 -0.70 4.05
N LYS A 24 1.50 -0.78 5.37
CA LYS A 24 2.34 0.13 6.18
C LYS A 24 3.81 0.06 5.74
N LYS A 25 4.29 -1.12 5.34
CA LYS A 25 5.68 -1.32 4.89
C LYS A 25 5.97 -0.60 3.57
N LEU A 26 5.11 -0.73 2.55
CA LEU A 26 5.31 -0.08 1.25
C LEU A 26 5.26 1.44 1.34
N ILE A 27 4.35 1.99 2.14
CA ILE A 27 4.27 3.42 2.43
C ILE A 27 5.59 3.94 3.03
N LYS A 28 6.10 3.26 4.07
CA LYS A 28 7.39 3.60 4.69
C LYS A 28 8.56 3.54 3.71
N TYR A 29 8.58 2.53 2.83
CA TYR A 29 9.61 2.45 1.79
C TYR A 29 9.52 3.60 0.80
N ARG A 30 8.31 4.02 0.44
CA ARG A 30 8.07 5.13 -0.48
C ARG A 30 8.59 6.45 0.09
N GLU A 31 8.25 6.75 1.34
CA GLU A 31 8.74 7.92 2.07
C GLU A 31 10.28 7.90 2.16
N LYS A 32 10.86 6.76 2.57
CA LYS A 32 12.31 6.60 2.67
C LYS A 32 13.03 6.81 1.34
N ILE A 33 12.48 6.29 0.24
CA ILE A 33 13.05 6.48 -1.10
C ILE A 33 13.02 7.96 -1.51
N ASN A 34 11.92 8.64 -1.21
CA ASN A 34 11.76 10.06 -1.51
C ASN A 34 12.83 10.89 -0.78
N LEU A 35 12.98 10.69 0.54
CA LEU A 35 14.00 11.34 1.36
C LEU A 35 15.42 11.07 0.84
N LEU A 36 15.77 9.81 0.56
CA LEU A 36 17.10 9.47 0.04
C LEU A 36 17.41 10.15 -1.29
N TYR A 37 16.41 10.34 -2.15
CA TYR A 37 16.60 10.95 -3.47
C TYR A 37 16.65 12.47 -3.41
N PHE A 38 15.63 13.11 -2.81
CA PHE A 38 15.49 14.57 -2.83
C PHE A 38 16.30 15.27 -1.74
N GLU A 39 16.36 14.72 -0.52
CA GLU A 39 17.09 15.33 0.60
C GLU A 39 18.57 14.91 0.60
N CYS A 40 18.84 13.61 0.43
CA CYS A 40 20.22 13.10 0.49
C CYS A 40 20.95 13.10 -0.86
N GLY A 41 20.26 13.38 -1.98
CA GLY A 41 20.85 13.43 -3.32
C GLY A 41 21.37 12.08 -3.85
N TRP A 42 20.86 10.94 -3.35
CA TRP A 42 21.35 9.63 -3.79
C TRP A 42 20.87 9.30 -5.20
N SER A 43 21.74 8.66 -5.99
CA SER A 43 21.34 8.17 -7.31
C SER A 43 20.31 7.05 -7.21
N LYS A 44 19.37 7.01 -8.17
CA LYS A 44 18.31 5.99 -8.21
C LYS A 44 18.84 4.56 -8.21
N ASN A 45 19.98 4.32 -8.87
CA ASN A 45 20.67 3.03 -8.88
C ASN A 45 21.22 2.65 -7.50
N ARG A 46 21.78 3.62 -6.76
CA ARG A 46 22.27 3.40 -5.39
C ARG A 46 21.12 3.02 -4.46
N ILE A 47 20.01 3.74 -4.54
CA ILE A 47 18.80 3.48 -3.74
C ILE A 47 18.25 2.08 -4.04
N ALA A 48 18.10 1.73 -5.33
CA ALA A 48 17.62 0.42 -5.77
C ALA A 48 18.45 -0.73 -5.19
N ARG A 49 19.78 -0.66 -5.29
CA ARG A 49 20.69 -1.67 -4.73
C ARG A 49 20.62 -1.72 -3.20
N LYS A 50 20.57 -0.56 -2.53
CA LYS A 50 20.54 -0.51 -1.06
C LYS A 50 19.27 -1.10 -0.46
N LEU A 51 18.13 -0.92 -1.12
CA LEU A 51 16.82 -1.38 -0.65
C LEU A 51 16.37 -2.71 -1.27
N GLY A 52 17.18 -3.30 -2.17
CA GLY A 52 16.83 -4.55 -2.85
C GLY A 52 15.58 -4.43 -3.74
N MET A 53 15.35 -3.25 -4.33
CA MET A 53 14.16 -2.98 -5.14
C MET A 53 14.54 -2.76 -6.60
N SER A 54 13.57 -2.96 -7.51
CA SER A 54 13.80 -2.65 -8.92
C SER A 54 13.97 -1.14 -9.14
N LYS A 55 14.85 -0.78 -10.07
CA LYS A 55 15.06 0.62 -10.47
C LYS A 55 13.75 1.27 -10.94
N HIS A 56 12.90 0.51 -11.61
CA HIS A 56 11.61 0.98 -12.10
C HIS A 56 10.68 1.43 -10.96
N THR A 57 10.67 0.72 -9.83
CA THR A 57 9.93 1.14 -8.62
C THR A 57 10.48 2.44 -8.06
N VAL A 58 11.81 2.57 -7.94
CA VAL A 58 12.45 3.80 -7.46
C VAL A 58 12.12 4.99 -8.36
N ILE A 59 12.15 4.82 -9.69
CA ILE A 59 11.79 5.87 -10.65
C ILE A 59 10.36 6.35 -10.42
N ARG A 60 9.39 5.43 -10.31
CA ARG A 60 7.97 5.79 -10.07
C ARG A 60 7.78 6.58 -8.77
N TRP A 61 8.54 6.27 -7.74
CA TRP A 61 8.40 6.91 -6.42
C TRP A 61 9.25 8.18 -6.26
N THR A 62 10.10 8.52 -7.23
CA THR A 62 10.95 9.73 -7.23
C THR A 62 10.55 10.73 -8.32
N GLN A 63 9.30 10.66 -8.80
CA GLN A 63 8.76 11.59 -9.81
C GLN A 63 8.47 12.99 -9.24
N SER A 64 8.19 13.10 -7.93
CA SER A 64 7.90 14.37 -7.26
C SER A 64 8.41 14.31 -5.81
N PRO A 65 8.92 15.42 -5.24
CA PRO A 65 9.24 15.51 -3.81
C PRO A 65 7.97 15.55 -2.96
N VAL A 66 6.91 16.18 -3.46
CA VAL A 66 5.61 16.23 -2.79
C VAL A 66 4.75 15.08 -3.31
N GLN A 67 4.66 14.01 -2.51
CA GLN A 67 3.78 12.87 -2.77
C GLN A 67 2.98 12.53 -1.51
N ASP A 68 1.76 12.04 -1.70
CA ASP A 68 0.97 11.50 -0.61
C ASP A 68 1.51 10.13 -0.18
N PHE A 69 1.84 10.02 1.10
CA PHE A 69 2.29 8.80 1.77
C PHE A 69 1.27 8.28 2.78
N THR A 70 0.07 8.86 2.89
CA THR A 70 -0.90 8.48 3.92
C THR A 70 -1.63 7.18 3.61
N CYS A 71 -2.05 6.99 2.35
CA CYS A 71 -2.85 5.85 1.93
C CYS A 71 -2.42 5.31 0.56
N ASP A 72 -2.31 3.99 0.42
CA ASP A 72 -2.14 3.35 -0.89
C ASP A 72 -3.51 2.94 -1.46
N ASN A 73 -4.11 3.82 -2.26
CA ASN A 73 -5.39 3.58 -2.92
C ASN A 73 -5.25 2.81 -4.25
N ARG A 74 -4.09 2.22 -4.56
CA ARG A 74 -3.88 1.46 -5.81
C ARG A 74 -4.54 0.07 -5.81
N GLY A 75 -5.22 -0.30 -4.72
CA GLY A 75 -5.95 -1.56 -4.59
C GLY A 75 -7.42 -1.45 -5.01
N TRP A 76 -8.00 -2.59 -5.36
CA TRP A 76 -9.45 -2.67 -5.56
C TRP A 76 -10.15 -2.58 -4.19
N PRO A 77 -11.21 -1.75 -4.03
CA PRO A 77 -11.91 -1.64 -2.77
C PRO A 77 -12.41 -3.00 -2.31
N LYS A 78 -11.98 -3.41 -1.12
CA LYS A 78 -12.39 -4.69 -0.55
C LYS A 78 -13.92 -4.76 -0.46
N GLY A 79 -14.48 -5.87 -0.93
CA GLY A 79 -15.93 -6.09 -0.91
C GLY A 79 -16.69 -5.52 -2.10
N LYS A 80 -16.05 -4.78 -3.02
CA LYS A 80 -16.67 -4.42 -4.30
C LYS A 80 -16.36 -5.50 -5.35
N ARG A 81 -17.33 -5.90 -6.17
CA ARG A 81 -17.06 -6.73 -7.35
C ARG A 81 -16.49 -5.86 -8.47
N ARG A 82 -15.50 -6.37 -9.21
CA ARG A 82 -15.10 -5.77 -10.49
C ARG A 82 -16.32 -5.79 -11.42
N LYS A 83 -16.65 -4.64 -12.00
CA LYS A 83 -17.64 -4.59 -13.09
C LYS A 83 -16.97 -5.23 -14.31
N TRP A 84 -17.62 -6.25 -14.86
CA TRP A 84 -17.34 -6.79 -16.19
C TRP A 84 -18.22 -6.05 -17.19
#